data_AF-A0A1I4VZ00-F1
#
_entry.id   AF-A0A1I4VZ00-F1
#
_cell.length_a   1.000
_cell.length_b   1.000
_cell.length_c   1.000
_cell.angle_alpha   90.00
_cell.angle_beta   90.00
_cell.angle_gamma   90.00
#
_symmetry.space_group_name_H-M   'P 1'
#
loop_
_entity.id
_entity.type
_entity.pdbx_description
1 polymer ?
#
loop_
_entity_poly.entity_id
_entity_poly.type
_entity_poly.pdbx_seq_one_letter_code
_entity_poly.pdbx_strand_id
1 'polypeptide(L)'
;MKKLVKLLLSLTVLFFLVSQTAMAQSYTMYGERMEKNYPTMAGEKLMNGIVNAATGWVELPKTIILTSQRDGAPYGLTVGLLTGLIHTVGRTVLGALDAATFFIPTTPVVSPPYIWQDFNKETTYG
;
A
#
# COMPACT_ATOMS: atom_id res chain seq x y z
N MET A 1 -13.64 18.34 37.24
CA MET A 1 -12.19 18.04 37.07
C MET A 1 -11.87 16.54 37.13
N LYS A 2 -12.27 15.79 38.17
CA LYS A 2 -11.94 14.35 38.31
C LYS A 2 -12.35 13.46 37.12
N LYS A 3 -13.51 13.73 36.50
CA LYS A 3 -13.98 13.00 35.30
C LYS A 3 -13.12 13.29 34.06
N LEU A 4 -12.70 14.54 33.89
CA LEU A 4 -11.83 14.96 32.79
C LEU A 4 -10.43 14.35 32.91
N VAL A 5 -9.89 14.32 34.13
CA VAL A 5 -8.59 13.68 34.42
C VAL A 5 -8.64 12.17 34.17
N LYS A 6 -9.72 11.48 34.58
CA LYS A 6 -9.92 10.06 34.26
C LYS A 6 -10.02 9.82 32.75
N LEU A 7 -10.73 10.68 32.01
CA LEU A 7 -10.84 10.58 30.55
C LEU A 7 -9.47 10.74 29.88
N LEU A 8 -8.69 11.73 30.30
CA LEU A 8 -7.35 11.98 29.77
C LEU A 8 -6.40 10.80 30.05
N LEU A 9 -6.48 10.22 31.26
CA LEU A 9 -5.74 9.01 31.65
C LEU A 9 -6.15 7.79 30.83
N SER A 10 -7.44 7.58 30.58
CA SER A 10 -7.87 6.49 29.70
C SER A 10 -7.41 6.69 28.26
N LEU A 11 -7.39 7.92 27.76
CA LEU A 11 -6.92 8.24 26.40
C LEU A 11 -5.42 7.98 26.25
N THR A 12 -4.63 8.33 27.27
CA THR A 12 -3.19 8.06 27.28
C THR A 12 -2.89 6.57 27.38
N VAL A 13 -3.61 5.81 28.20
CA VAL A 13 -3.48 4.34 28.27
C VAL A 13 -3.81 3.69 26.92
N LEU A 14 -4.87 4.15 26.22
CA LEU A 14 -5.19 3.70 24.86
C LEU A 14 -4.06 4.02 23.87
N PHE A 15 -3.44 5.20 23.98
CA PHE A 15 -2.30 5.60 23.14
C PHE A 15 -1.06 4.71 23.36
N PHE A 16 -0.76 4.36 24.63
CA PHE A 16 0.33 3.45 24.99
C PHE A 16 0.08 1.98 24.64
N LEU A 17 -1.18 1.56 24.53
CA LEU A 17 -1.53 0.20 24.09
C LEU A 17 -1.42 0.05 22.57
N VAL A 18 -1.68 1.12 21.80
CA VAL A 18 -1.51 1.15 20.34
C VAL A 18 -0.05 1.19 19.92
N SER A 19 0.85 1.75 20.75
CA SER A 19 2.28 1.87 20.41
C SER A 19 3.07 0.56 20.41
N GLN A 20 2.46 -0.59 20.75
CA GLN A 20 3.18 -1.86 20.91
C GLN A 20 3.19 -2.78 19.67
N THR A 21 2.61 -2.39 18.55
CA THR A 21 2.75 -3.17 17.30
C THR A 21 3.93 -2.67 16.47
N ALA A 22 5.13 -2.67 17.04
CA ALA A 22 6.35 -2.74 16.23
C ALA A 22 6.46 -4.17 15.72
N MET A 23 5.69 -4.51 14.68
CA MET A 23 5.87 -5.74 13.94
C MET A 23 7.27 -5.65 13.31
N ALA A 24 8.28 -6.27 13.95
CA ALA A 24 9.61 -6.40 13.38
C ALA A 24 9.48 -7.27 12.11
N GLN A 25 9.33 -6.61 10.96
CA GLN A 25 9.11 -7.30 9.71
C GLN A 25 10.46 -7.62 9.09
N SER A 26 10.86 -8.88 9.20
CA SER A 26 12.06 -9.38 8.53
C SER A 26 11.74 -9.60 7.05
N TYR A 27 12.49 -8.99 6.13
CA TYR A 27 12.43 -9.33 4.71
C TYR A 27 13.80 -9.79 4.23
N THR A 28 13.83 -10.71 3.28
CA THR A 28 15.06 -11.25 2.71
C THR A 28 15.46 -10.42 1.51
N MET A 29 16.63 -9.80 1.55
CA MET A 29 17.25 -9.11 0.41
C MET A 29 18.63 -9.73 0.17
N TYR A 30 18.90 -10.17 -1.07
CA TYR A 30 20.15 -10.84 -1.44
C TYR A 30 20.51 -12.05 -0.53
N GLY A 31 19.51 -12.81 -0.06
CA GLY A 31 19.72 -13.95 0.84
C GLY A 31 20.01 -13.58 2.30
N GLU A 32 20.11 -12.29 2.64
CA GLU A 32 20.27 -11.80 4.01
C GLU A 32 18.95 -11.33 4.61
N ARG A 33 18.75 -11.61 5.89
CA ARG A 33 17.57 -11.22 6.66
C ARG A 33 17.80 -9.81 7.20
N MET A 34 17.14 -8.81 6.62
CA MET A 34 17.16 -7.45 7.14
C MET A 34 15.96 -7.22 8.06
N GLU A 35 16.23 -6.70 9.26
CA GLU A 35 15.21 -6.17 10.16
C GLU A 35 15.01 -4.69 9.88
N LYS A 36 13.79 -4.28 9.56
CA LYS A 36 13.43 -2.86 9.51
C LYS A 36 13.00 -2.40 10.89
N ASN A 37 13.58 -1.29 11.33
CA ASN A 37 13.07 -0.59 12.50
C ASN A 37 11.75 0.14 12.18
N TYR A 38 10.95 0.35 13.22
CA TYR A 38 9.62 0.96 13.10
C TYR A 38 9.59 2.26 12.28
N PRO A 39 10.47 3.26 12.51
CA PRO A 39 10.43 4.51 11.76
C PRO A 39 10.62 4.33 10.25
N THR A 40 11.47 3.38 9.85
CA THR A 40 11.70 3.06 8.44
C THR A 40 10.46 2.43 7.83
N MET A 41 9.83 1.48 8.51
CA MET A 41 8.60 0.85 8.04
C MET A 41 7.45 1.85 7.89
N ALA A 42 7.25 2.71 8.89
CA ALA A 42 6.21 3.73 8.86
C ALA A 42 6.47 4.75 7.73
N GLY A 43 7.73 5.17 7.55
CA GLY A 43 8.13 6.08 6.47
C GLY A 43 7.91 5.47 5.08
N GLU A 44 8.29 4.21 4.88
CA GLU A 44 8.04 3.49 3.63
C GLU A 44 6.54 3.31 3.35
N LYS A 45 5.74 2.94 4.36
CA LYS A 45 4.29 2.81 4.20
C LYS A 45 3.64 4.16 3.83
N LEU A 46 4.06 5.25 4.46
CA LEU A 46 3.60 6.59 4.11
C LEU A 46 3.97 6.95 2.67
N MET A 47 5.23 6.75 2.28
CA MET A 47 5.72 7.05 0.94
C MET A 47 4.99 6.23 -0.13
N ASN A 48 4.93 4.91 0.07
CA ASN A 48 4.18 3.99 -0.80
C ASN A 48 2.72 4.43 -0.91
N GLY A 49 2.10 4.78 0.22
CA GLY A 49 0.71 5.23 0.26
C GLY A 49 0.47 6.49 -0.57
N ILE A 50 1.27 7.53 -0.34
CA ILE A 50 1.18 8.80 -1.10
C ILE A 50 1.39 8.55 -2.59
N VAL A 51 2.43 7.80 -2.94
CA VAL A 51 2.75 7.50 -4.34
C VAL A 51 1.60 6.72 -4.99
N ASN A 52 1.09 5.68 -4.36
CA ASN A 52 0.01 4.85 -4.91
C ASN A 52 -1.31 5.61 -5.02
N ALA A 53 -1.62 6.46 -4.05
CA ALA A 53 -2.77 7.35 -4.11
C ALA A 53 -2.68 8.31 -5.31
N ALA A 54 -1.52 8.95 -5.50
CA ALA A 54 -1.29 9.94 -6.55
C ALA A 54 -1.15 9.34 -7.95
N THR A 55 -0.61 8.13 -8.06
CA THR A 55 -0.22 7.52 -9.35
C THR A 55 -1.07 6.32 -9.77
N GLY A 56 -2.09 5.96 -8.99
CA GLY A 56 -2.97 4.83 -9.28
C GLY A 56 -3.66 4.90 -10.65
N TRP A 57 -3.91 6.10 -11.19
CA TRP A 57 -4.48 6.29 -12.54
C TRP A 57 -3.63 5.69 -13.67
N VAL A 58 -2.32 5.50 -13.45
CA VAL A 58 -1.41 4.88 -14.44
C VAL A 58 -1.71 3.39 -14.59
N GLU A 59 -2.43 2.75 -13.66
CA GLU A 59 -2.83 1.34 -13.79
C GLU A 59 -3.75 1.12 -15.00
N LEU A 60 -4.57 2.12 -15.36
CA LEU A 60 -5.49 2.01 -16.48
C LEU A 60 -4.76 1.83 -17.82
N PRO A 61 -3.90 2.77 -18.28
CA PRO A 61 -3.17 2.58 -19.54
C PRO A 61 -2.21 1.39 -19.47
N LYS A 62 -1.57 1.15 -18.32
CA LYS A 62 -0.69 -0.01 -18.12
C LYS A 62 -1.42 -1.32 -18.38
N THR A 63 -2.58 -1.53 -17.76
CA THR A 63 -3.34 -2.78 -17.88
C THR A 63 -3.86 -2.98 -19.30
N ILE A 64 -4.33 -1.92 -19.97
CA ILE A 64 -4.73 -1.99 -21.39
C ILE A 64 -3.57 -2.47 -22.27
N ILE A 65 -2.36 -1.92 -22.07
CA ILE A 65 -1.17 -2.30 -22.82
C ILE A 65 -0.80 -3.77 -22.57
N LEU A 66 -0.74 -4.19 -21.29
CA LEU A 66 -0.35 -5.55 -20.93
C LEU A 66 -1.36 -6.58 -21.46
N THR A 67 -2.65 -6.34 -21.28
CA THR A 67 -3.70 -7.24 -21.81
C THR A 67 -3.71 -7.23 -23.34
N SER A 68 -3.46 -6.09 -23.99
CA SER A 68 -3.33 -6.04 -25.46
C SER A 68 -2.15 -6.86 -25.97
N GLN A 69 -1.01 -6.82 -25.28
CA GLN A 69 0.18 -7.59 -25.65
C GLN A 69 -0.01 -9.09 -25.43
N ARG A 70 -0.76 -9.48 -24.39
CA ARG A 70 -1.00 -10.88 -24.04
C ARG A 70 -2.07 -11.53 -24.93
N ASP A 71 -3.21 -10.85 -25.11
CA ASP A 71 -4.43 -11.44 -25.68
C ASP A 71 -4.94 -10.73 -26.95
N GLY A 72 -4.24 -9.67 -27.38
CA GLY A 72 -4.59 -8.87 -28.55
C GLY A 72 -5.38 -7.59 -28.23
N ALA A 73 -5.36 -6.65 -29.17
CA ALA A 73 -5.93 -5.32 -28.97
C ALA A 73 -7.43 -5.30 -28.57
N PRO A 74 -8.33 -6.14 -29.14
CA PRO A 74 -9.73 -6.17 -28.71
C PRO A 74 -9.91 -6.55 -27.23
N TYR A 75 -9.08 -7.46 -26.72
CA TYR A 75 -9.09 -7.85 -25.30
C TYR A 75 -8.57 -6.73 -24.41
N GLY A 76 -7.50 -6.03 -24.81
CA GLY A 76 -7.01 -4.89 -24.05
C GLY A 76 -8.01 -3.74 -23.96
N LEU A 77 -8.75 -3.44 -25.03
CA LEU A 77 -9.77 -2.39 -25.04
C LEU A 77 -11.04 -2.75 -24.25
N THR A 78 -11.28 -4.03 -23.97
CA THR A 78 -12.46 -4.51 -23.25
C THR A 78 -12.10 -4.98 -21.84
N VAL A 79 -11.46 -6.15 -21.75
CA VAL A 79 -11.01 -6.75 -20.49
C VAL A 79 -9.92 -5.91 -19.82
N GLY A 80 -8.94 -5.43 -20.59
CA GLY A 80 -7.86 -4.59 -20.06
C GLY A 80 -8.37 -3.26 -19.52
N LEU A 81 -9.36 -2.65 -20.17
CA LEU A 81 -10.02 -1.43 -19.70
C LEU A 81 -10.73 -1.65 -18.36
N LEU A 82 -11.59 -2.67 -18.27
CA LEU A 82 -12.32 -2.97 -17.03
C LEU A 82 -11.36 -3.34 -15.88
N THR A 83 -10.37 -4.18 -16.15
CA THR A 83 -9.38 -4.60 -15.17
C THR A 83 -8.50 -3.42 -14.74
N GLY A 84 -8.12 -2.55 -15.66
CA GLY A 84 -7.35 -1.34 -15.39
C GLY A 84 -8.10 -0.33 -14.52
N LEU A 85 -9.42 -0.22 -14.66
CA LEU A 85 -10.25 0.61 -13.77
C LEU A 85 -10.27 0.03 -12.35
N ILE A 86 -10.43 -1.28 -12.21
CA ILE A 86 -10.36 -1.95 -10.91
C ILE A 86 -9.00 -1.71 -10.25
N HIS A 87 -7.91 -1.87 -11.01
CA HIS A 87 -6.57 -1.61 -10.48
C HIS A 87 -6.34 -0.16 -10.10
N THR A 88 -6.85 0.78 -10.90
CA THR A 88 -6.79 2.21 -10.59
C THR A 88 -7.47 2.51 -9.26
N VAL A 89 -8.72 2.08 -9.09
CA VAL A 89 -9.48 2.30 -7.85
C VAL A 89 -8.78 1.60 -6.68
N GLY A 90 -8.41 0.32 -6.84
CA GLY A 90 -7.75 -0.47 -5.81
C GLY A 90 -6.44 0.16 -5.35
N ARG A 91 -5.55 0.52 -6.27
CA ARG A 91 -4.26 1.13 -5.95
C ARG A 91 -4.39 2.50 -5.32
N THR A 92 -5.30 3.34 -5.83
CA THR A 92 -5.52 4.68 -5.26
C THR A 92 -6.12 4.60 -3.86
N VAL A 93 -7.16 3.79 -3.64
CA VAL A 93 -7.82 3.64 -2.34
C VAL A 93 -6.88 3.01 -1.33
N LEU A 94 -6.20 1.92 -1.68
CA LEU A 94 -5.24 1.28 -0.78
C LEU A 94 -4.04 2.18 -0.49
N GLY A 95 -3.57 2.96 -1.48
CA GLY A 95 -2.55 3.97 -1.26
C GLY A 95 -2.99 5.04 -0.26
N ALA A 96 -4.21 5.56 -0.39
CA ALA A 96 -4.77 6.53 0.56
C ALA A 96 -4.91 5.92 1.97
N LEU A 97 -5.34 4.66 2.06
CA LEU A 97 -5.42 3.93 3.34
C LEU A 97 -4.02 3.70 3.95
N ASP A 98 -3.02 3.33 3.16
CA ASP A 98 -1.64 3.16 3.62
C ASP A 98 -1.06 4.48 4.14
N ALA A 99 -1.32 5.59 3.45
CA ALA A 99 -0.92 6.92 3.89
C ALA A 99 -1.65 7.33 5.18
N ALA A 100 -2.94 7.05 5.30
CA ALA A 100 -3.73 7.37 6.50
C ALA A 100 -3.37 6.49 7.71
N THR A 101 -2.94 5.25 7.46
CA THR A 101 -2.61 4.25 8.48
C THR A 101 -1.10 4.02 8.62
N PHE A 102 -0.26 4.94 8.15
CA PHE A 102 1.20 4.74 8.05
C PHE A 102 1.88 4.42 9.38
N PHE A 103 1.29 4.86 10.51
CA PHE A 103 1.75 4.57 11.87
C PHE A 103 1.44 3.12 12.31
N ILE A 104 0.69 2.36 11.52
CA ILE A 104 0.49 0.92 11.71
C ILE A 104 1.37 0.20 10.68
N PRO A 105 2.53 -0.32 11.09
CA PRO A 105 3.47 -0.96 10.17
C PRO A 105 2.88 -2.27 9.66
N THR A 106 2.59 -2.34 8.35
CA THR A 106 2.12 -3.55 7.67
C THR A 106 2.98 -3.84 6.45
N THR A 107 2.86 -5.06 5.91
CA THR A 107 3.33 -5.34 4.55
C THR A 107 2.58 -4.47 3.53
N PRO A 108 3.22 -4.10 2.41
CA PRO A 108 2.52 -3.46 1.30
C PRO A 108 1.42 -4.39 0.78
N VAL A 109 0.18 -3.88 0.74
CA VAL A 109 -0.97 -4.64 0.22
C VAL A 109 -0.94 -4.69 -1.32
N VAL A 110 -0.35 -3.68 -1.96
CA VAL A 110 -0.25 -3.57 -3.41
C VAL A 110 1.14 -4.03 -3.87
N SER A 111 1.19 -4.97 -4.81
CA SER A 111 2.42 -5.47 -5.42
C SER A 111 2.40 -5.32 -6.95
N PRO A 112 3.39 -4.66 -7.57
CA PRO A 112 4.59 -4.06 -6.95
C PRO A 112 4.27 -2.80 -6.11
N PRO A 113 5.10 -2.46 -5.09
CA PRO A 113 4.90 -1.30 -4.22
C PRO A 113 4.75 0.03 -4.95
N TYR A 114 5.50 0.20 -6.04
CA TYR A 114 5.38 1.33 -6.97
C TYR A 114 5.01 0.87 -8.36
N ILE A 115 4.22 1.67 -9.08
CA ILE A 115 3.67 1.27 -10.37
C ILE A 115 4.74 1.07 -11.45
N TRP A 116 5.87 1.79 -11.35
CA TRP A 116 7.00 1.72 -12.27
C TRP A 116 8.06 0.67 -11.89
N GLN A 117 7.99 0.06 -10.71
CA GLN A 117 9.04 -0.84 -10.24
C GLN A 117 9.10 -2.14 -11.04
N ASP A 118 7.96 -2.62 -11.53
CA ASP A 118 7.86 -3.72 -12.49
C ASP A 118 6.68 -3.45 -13.43
N PHE A 119 6.94 -2.57 -14.41
CA PHE A 119 5.88 -2.06 -15.29
C PHE A 119 5.30 -3.13 -16.21
N ASN A 120 6.02 -4.24 -16.44
CA ASN A 120 5.58 -5.35 -17.28
C ASN A 120 4.75 -6.40 -16.53
N LYS A 121 4.50 -6.18 -15.24
CA LYS A 121 3.75 -7.09 -14.37
C LYS A 121 2.42 -6.49 -13.97
N GLU A 122 1.36 -7.31 -14.04
CA GLU A 122 0.03 -6.95 -13.53
C GLU A 122 0.07 -6.72 -12.01
N THR A 123 -0.75 -5.77 -11.55
CA THR A 123 -0.83 -5.43 -10.13
C THR A 123 -1.62 -6.49 -9.39
N THR A 124 -1.12 -6.87 -8.21
CA THR A 124 -1.70 -7.90 -7.35
C THR A 124 -1.90 -7.35 -5.95
N TYR A 125 -2.84 -7.96 -5.21
CA TYR A 125 -3.21 -7.56 -3.85
C TYR A 125 -3.05 -8.75 -2.90
N GLY A 126 -2.49 -8.55 -1.70
CA GLY A 126 -2.25 -9.62 -0.72
C GLY A 126 -1.82 -9.14 0.65
#